data_AF-A0A3S1APT6-F1
#
_entry.id   AF-A0A3S1APT6-F1
#
_cell.length_a   1.000
_cell.length_b   1.000
_cell.length_c   1.000
_cell.angle_alpha   90.00
_cell.angle_beta   90.00
_cell.angle_gamma   90.00
#
_symmetry.space_group_name_H-M   'P 1'
#
loop_
_entity.id
_entity.type
_entity.pdbx_description
1 polymer ?
#
loop_
_entity_poly.entity_id
_entity_poly.type
_entity_poly.pdbx_seq_one_letter_code
_entity_poly.pdbx_strand_id
1 'polypeptide(L)'
;MDCKTATLVYQGGNYLDNIREIFPLAWKFLEEVSFAYVDGKPDKFDSDIREIVGEQPFKFRMVHRDDRDQLTKDLSDLLGDITSRLLLEKHFSEVVGKPVFFSTICCNSHLTSDHELSLEEVLPLQCAAVKLQ
;
A
#
# COMPACT_ATOMS: atom_id res chain seq x y z
N MET A 1 8.09 10.07 4.68
CA MET A 1 7.83 10.76 5.96
C MET A 1 8.96 11.74 6.25
N ASP A 2 8.65 13.00 6.55
CA ASP A 2 9.68 13.97 6.94
C ASP A 2 10.19 13.76 8.39
N CYS A 3 11.36 14.33 8.71
CA CYS A 3 11.99 14.13 10.03
C CYS A 3 11.12 14.67 11.19
N LYS A 4 10.32 15.71 10.96
CA LYS A 4 9.45 16.30 11.99
C LYS A 4 8.33 15.31 12.34
N THR A 5 7.72 14.71 11.33
CA THR A 5 6.65 13.74 11.47
C THR A 5 7.18 12.43 12.05
N ALA A 6 8.36 11.97 11.59
CA ALA A 6 9.04 10.80 12.17
C ALA A 6 9.35 10.99 13.66
N THR A 7 9.72 12.20 14.07
CA THR A 7 9.91 12.54 15.48
C THR A 7 8.63 12.33 16.29
N LEU A 8 7.50 12.84 15.78
CA LEU A 8 6.19 12.69 16.44
C LEU A 8 5.75 11.22 16.52
N VAL A 9 6.01 10.43 15.48
CA VAL A 9 5.65 9.01 15.46
C VAL A 9 6.53 8.18 16.41
N TYR A 10 7.85 8.38 16.38
CA TYR A 10 8.80 7.42 16.97
C TYR A 10 9.32 7.78 18.37
N GLN A 11 9.26 9.04 18.80
CA GLN A 11 9.85 9.44 20.10
C GLN A 11 8.87 9.35 21.28
N GLY A 12 7.56 9.23 21.04
CA GLY A 12 6.54 9.20 22.09
C GLY A 12 6.19 7.82 22.68
N GLY A 13 6.75 6.73 22.11
CA GLY A 13 6.22 5.38 22.33
C GLY A 13 4.85 5.17 21.67
N ASN A 14 4.36 3.93 21.61
CA ASN A 14 3.09 3.55 20.95
C ASN A 14 2.97 3.96 19.47
N TYR A 15 3.87 3.44 18.63
CA TYR A 15 4.08 3.88 17.25
C TYR A 15 2.85 3.76 16.34
N LEU A 16 2.07 2.69 16.47
CA LEU A 16 0.89 2.47 15.63
C LEU A 16 -0.23 3.47 15.93
N ASP A 17 -0.46 3.78 17.21
CA ASP A 17 -1.45 4.79 17.58
C ASP A 17 -1.02 6.18 17.09
N ASN A 18 0.26 6.53 17.21
CA ASN A 18 0.76 7.79 16.65
C ASN A 18 0.60 7.86 15.13
N ILE A 19 0.88 6.76 14.40
CA ILE A 19 0.64 6.69 12.96
C ILE A 19 -0.84 6.90 12.66
N ARG A 20 -1.72 6.22 13.39
CA ARG A 20 -3.18 6.33 13.20
C ARG A 20 -3.70 7.74 13.47
N GLU A 21 -3.18 8.42 14.48
CA GLU A 21 -3.59 9.79 14.83
C GLU A 21 -3.08 10.82 13.81
N ILE A 22 -1.85 10.67 13.32
CA ILE A 22 -1.24 11.61 12.37
C ILE A 22 -1.77 11.38 10.94
N PHE A 23 -2.01 10.12 10.56
CA PHE A 23 -2.43 9.72 9.22
C PHE A 23 -3.75 8.93 9.21
N PRO A 24 -4.85 9.50 9.74
CA PRO A 24 -6.08 8.74 9.95
C PRO A 24 -6.73 8.26 8.65
N LEU A 25 -6.61 9.05 7.58
CA LEU A 25 -7.14 8.69 6.26
C LEU A 25 -6.32 7.58 5.61
N ALA A 26 -4.99 7.64 5.70
CA ALA A 26 -4.11 6.60 5.19
C ALA A 26 -4.26 5.30 5.96
N TRP A 27 -4.41 5.38 7.29
CA TRP A 27 -4.73 4.22 8.12
C TRP A 27 -6.01 3.53 7.65
N LYS A 28 -7.11 4.29 7.55
CA LYS A 28 -8.40 3.76 7.13
C LYS A 28 -8.34 3.17 5.73
N PHE A 29 -7.63 3.84 4.81
CA PHE A 29 -7.42 3.33 3.46
C PHE A 29 -6.66 1.99 3.47
N LEU A 30 -5.55 1.89 4.20
CA LEU A 30 -4.75 0.66 4.31
C LEU A 30 -5.56 -0.49 4.92
N GLU A 31 -6.40 -0.20 5.91
CA GLU A 31 -7.35 -1.17 6.47
C GLU A 31 -8.33 -1.68 5.41
N GLU A 32 -8.99 -0.77 4.69
CA GLU A 32 -9.98 -1.09 3.66
C GLU A 32 -9.38 -1.90 2.51
N VAL A 33 -8.19 -1.54 2.03
CA VAL A 33 -7.52 -2.29 0.94
C VAL A 33 -7.01 -3.65 1.40
N SER A 34 -6.59 -3.79 2.67
CA SER A 34 -6.17 -5.07 3.23
C SER A 34 -7.34 -6.06 3.26
N PHE A 35 -8.50 -5.63 3.77
CA PHE A 35 -9.70 -6.46 3.73
C PHE A 35 -10.17 -6.72 2.29
N ALA A 36 -10.16 -5.71 1.41
CA ALA A 36 -10.54 -5.88 0.02
C ALA A 36 -9.64 -6.87 -0.74
N TYR A 37 -8.34 -6.89 -0.43
CA TYR A 37 -7.37 -7.87 -0.93
C TYR A 37 -7.72 -9.28 -0.46
N VAL A 38 -7.96 -9.47 0.84
CA VAL A 38 -8.28 -10.79 1.42
C VAL A 38 -9.61 -11.34 0.90
N ASP A 39 -10.62 -10.48 0.75
CA ASP A 39 -11.95 -10.81 0.24
C ASP A 39 -11.99 -10.99 -1.28
N GLY A 40 -10.92 -10.63 -2.00
CA GLY A 40 -10.90 -10.65 -3.46
C GLY A 40 -11.93 -9.70 -4.08
N LYS A 41 -12.17 -8.53 -3.46
CA LYS A 41 -13.15 -7.56 -3.97
C LYS A 41 -12.72 -7.06 -5.36
N PRO A 42 -13.65 -6.93 -6.31
CA PRO A 42 -13.30 -6.40 -7.62
C PRO A 42 -12.80 -4.96 -7.52
N ASP A 43 -11.84 -4.62 -8.37
CA ASP A 43 -11.36 -3.26 -8.60
C ASP A 43 -11.11 -3.08 -10.09
N LYS A 44 -11.56 -1.96 -10.65
CA LYS A 44 -11.42 -1.72 -12.09
C LYS A 44 -9.96 -1.61 -12.49
N PHE A 45 -9.16 -0.87 -11.74
CA PHE A 45 -7.76 -0.66 -12.05
C PHE A 45 -6.98 -1.97 -11.92
N ASP A 46 -7.23 -2.74 -10.85
CA ASP A 46 -6.66 -4.09 -10.70
C ASP A 46 -6.99 -4.99 -11.90
N SER A 47 -8.24 -4.96 -12.37
CA SER A 47 -8.69 -5.76 -13.51
C SER A 47 -7.99 -5.35 -14.80
N ASP A 48 -7.90 -4.04 -15.07
CA ASP A 48 -7.23 -3.50 -16.25
C ASP A 48 -5.72 -3.84 -16.24
N ILE A 49 -5.06 -3.83 -15.06
CA ILE A 49 -3.67 -4.28 -14.91
C ILE A 49 -3.53 -5.76 -15.26
N ARG A 50 -4.40 -6.63 -14.70
CA ARG A 50 -4.37 -8.08 -14.95
C ARG A 50 -4.56 -8.42 -16.42
N GLU A 51 -5.38 -7.66 -17.14
CA GLU A 51 -5.55 -7.85 -18.59
C GLU A 51 -4.25 -7.56 -19.35
N ILE A 52 -3.45 -6.58 -18.91
CA ILE A 52 -2.17 -6.23 -19.53
C ILE A 52 -1.07 -7.24 -19.17
N VAL A 53 -0.94 -7.60 -17.89
CA VAL A 53 0.19 -8.42 -17.40
C VAL A 53 -0.07 -9.92 -17.49
N GLY A 54 -1.33 -10.33 -17.63
CA GLY A 54 -1.75 -11.72 -17.61
C GLY A 54 -1.79 -12.33 -16.21
N GLU A 55 -2.07 -13.64 -16.15
CA GLU A 55 -2.06 -14.38 -14.90
C GLU A 55 -0.67 -14.39 -14.26
N GLN A 56 -0.61 -14.16 -12.95
CA GLN A 56 0.61 -14.16 -12.16
C GLN A 56 0.57 -15.32 -11.15
N PRO A 57 1.71 -15.93 -10.80
CA PRO A 57 1.78 -17.02 -9.84
C PRO A 57 1.58 -16.58 -8.37
N PHE A 58 1.46 -15.27 -8.13
CA PHE A 58 1.28 -14.65 -6.82
C PHE A 58 0.01 -13.81 -6.74
N LYS A 59 -0.44 -13.53 -5.51
CA LYS A 59 -1.63 -12.71 -5.29
C LYS A 59 -1.27 -11.28 -5.02
N PHE A 60 -1.82 -10.39 -5.82
CA PHE A 60 -1.73 -8.95 -5.61
C PHE A 60 -3.09 -8.27 -5.70
N ARG A 61 -3.17 -7.01 -5.29
CA ARG A 61 -4.24 -6.06 -5.58
C ARG A 61 -3.62 -4.72 -5.91
N MET A 62 -4.09 -4.10 -6.99
CA MET A 62 -3.72 -2.75 -7.40
C MET A 62 -4.90 -1.79 -7.23
N VAL A 63 -4.66 -0.65 -6.59
CA VAL A 63 -5.66 0.43 -6.48
C VAL A 63 -5.01 1.71 -7.00
N HIS A 64 -5.71 2.46 -7.86
CA HIS A 64 -5.25 3.74 -8.37
C HIS A 64 -6.01 4.90 -7.73
N ARG A 65 -5.29 5.98 -7.42
CA ARG A 65 -5.84 7.19 -6.80
C ARG A 65 -5.39 8.45 -7.54
N ASP A 66 -5.97 9.58 -7.17
CA ASP A 66 -5.62 10.91 -7.70
C ASP A 66 -4.24 11.36 -7.18
N ASP A 67 -3.35 11.89 -8.04
CA ASP A 67 -2.01 12.41 -7.67
C ASP A 67 -2.07 13.67 -6.81
N ARG A 68 -3.19 14.38 -6.84
CA ARG A 68 -3.31 15.70 -6.23
C ARG A 68 -3.89 15.64 -4.83
N ASP A 69 -4.44 14.50 -4.42
CA ASP A 69 -5.08 14.38 -3.11
C ASP A 69 -4.04 14.23 -1.97
N GLN A 70 -4.42 14.69 -0.78
CA GLN A 70 -3.54 14.62 0.40
C GLN A 70 -3.24 13.17 0.80
N LEU A 71 -4.21 12.27 0.60
CA LEU A 71 -4.08 10.88 0.98
C LEU A 71 -2.99 10.15 0.17
N THR A 72 -2.72 10.54 -1.09
CA THR A 72 -1.66 9.94 -1.92
C THR A 72 -0.29 10.36 -1.40
N LYS A 73 -0.17 11.60 -0.93
CA LYS A 73 1.04 12.08 -0.25
C LYS A 73 1.25 11.36 1.08
N ASP A 74 0.20 11.25 1.90
CA ASP A 74 0.25 10.55 3.18
C ASP A 74 0.65 9.08 3.03
N LEU A 75 0.11 8.39 2.02
CA LEU A 75 0.48 7.01 1.70
C LEU A 75 1.92 6.91 1.23
N SER A 76 2.38 7.84 0.39
CA SER A 76 3.78 7.89 -0.04
C SER A 76 4.72 8.15 1.14
N ASP A 77 4.31 9.00 2.07
CA ASP A 77 5.10 9.31 3.25
C ASP A 77 5.21 8.14 4.21
N LEU A 78 4.10 7.43 4.47
CA LEU A 78 4.08 6.23 5.28
C LEU A 78 4.84 5.09 4.61
N LEU A 79 4.41 4.69 3.42
CA LEU A 79 4.97 3.49 2.78
C LEU A 79 6.42 3.71 2.30
N GLY A 80 6.82 4.95 2.05
CA GLY A 80 8.20 5.32 1.74
C GLY A 80 9.13 5.29 2.97
N ASP A 81 8.61 5.41 4.19
CA ASP A 81 9.39 5.19 5.40
C ASP A 81 9.38 3.71 5.79
N ILE A 82 10.53 3.06 5.67
CA ILE A 82 10.68 1.59 5.86
C ILE A 82 10.13 1.15 7.22
N THR A 83 10.38 1.91 8.29
CA THR A 83 9.95 1.54 9.65
C THR A 83 8.43 1.54 9.76
N SER A 84 7.75 2.60 9.31
CA SER A 84 6.29 2.65 9.37
C SER A 84 5.65 1.63 8.44
N ARG A 85 6.20 1.41 7.24
CA ARG A 85 5.74 0.34 6.34
C ARG A 85 5.77 -1.02 7.03
N LEU A 86 6.90 -1.41 7.62
CA LEU A 86 7.03 -2.72 8.30
C LEU A 86 6.09 -2.84 9.51
N LEU A 87 5.88 -1.76 10.27
CA LEU A 87 4.90 -1.74 11.36
C LEU A 87 3.47 -1.96 10.86
N LEU A 88 3.11 -1.28 9.76
CA LEU A 88 1.77 -1.36 9.14
C LEU A 88 1.53 -2.74 8.51
N GLU A 89 2.50 -3.27 7.78
CA GLU A 89 2.44 -4.62 7.18
C GLU A 89 2.23 -5.68 8.27
N LYS A 90 3.02 -5.62 9.34
CA LYS A 90 2.84 -6.52 10.49
C LYS A 90 1.45 -6.38 11.10
N HIS A 91 1.05 -5.14 11.42
CA HIS A 91 -0.24 -4.87 12.06
C HIS A 91 -1.42 -5.36 11.21
N PHE A 92 -1.47 -4.96 9.94
CA PHE A 92 -2.59 -5.34 9.08
C PHE A 92 -2.57 -6.81 8.73
N SER A 93 -1.41 -7.46 8.66
CA SER A 93 -1.33 -8.91 8.50
C SER A 93 -2.01 -9.66 9.66
N GLU A 94 -1.82 -9.17 10.89
CA GLU A 94 -2.47 -9.71 12.09
C GLU A 94 -3.99 -9.42 12.07
N VAL A 95 -4.39 -8.20 11.70
CA VAL A 95 -5.81 -7.78 11.65
C VAL A 95 -6.61 -8.60 10.66
N VAL A 96 -6.09 -8.84 9.45
CA VAL A 96 -6.80 -9.59 8.40
C VAL A 96 -6.51 -11.09 8.42
N GLY A 97 -5.63 -11.54 9.31
CA GLY A 97 -5.26 -12.95 9.50
C GLY A 97 -4.51 -13.57 8.31
N LYS A 98 -3.92 -12.76 7.43
CA LYS A 98 -3.12 -13.20 6.28
C LYS A 98 -1.96 -12.23 6.05
N PRO A 99 -0.81 -12.69 5.52
CA PRO A 99 0.27 -11.79 5.15
C PRO A 99 -0.22 -10.73 4.15
N VAL A 100 0.07 -9.47 4.44
CA VAL A 100 -0.11 -8.33 3.53
C VAL A 100 1.17 -7.50 3.49
N PHE A 101 1.60 -7.22 2.28
CA PHE A 101 2.77 -6.40 2.00
C PHE A 101 2.32 -5.20 1.17
N PHE A 102 2.87 -4.04 1.48
CA PHE A 102 2.46 -2.78 0.86
C PHE A 102 3.57 -2.24 -0.01
N SER A 103 3.22 -1.69 -1.16
CA SER A 103 4.15 -0.91 -1.97
C SER A 103 3.41 0.19 -2.70
N THR A 104 4.13 1.25 -3.03
CA THR A 104 3.67 2.25 -3.99
C THR A 104 4.19 1.87 -5.38
N ILE A 105 3.30 1.85 -6.36
CA ILE A 105 3.62 1.63 -7.78
C ILE A 105 3.18 2.89 -8.52
N CYS A 106 4.06 3.46 -9.34
CA CYS A 106 3.92 4.81 -9.90
C CYS A 106 3.57 5.88 -8.83
N CYS A 107 3.19 7.08 -9.25
CA CYS A 107 2.92 8.19 -8.33
C CYS A 107 1.67 7.97 -7.46
N ASN A 108 0.67 7.23 -7.96
CA ASN A 108 -0.65 7.17 -7.30
C ASN A 108 -1.27 5.77 -7.26
N SER A 109 -0.50 4.73 -7.55
CA SER A 109 -1.02 3.36 -7.41
C SER A 109 -0.45 2.71 -6.15
N HIS A 110 -1.31 1.97 -5.47
CA HIS A 110 -0.98 1.21 -4.30
C HIS A 110 -1.09 -0.27 -4.62
N LEU A 111 -0.04 -1.01 -4.26
CA LEU A 111 0.06 -2.45 -4.38
C LEU A 111 -0.08 -3.08 -3.00
N THR A 112 -0.94 -4.09 -2.90
CA THR A 112 -0.99 -5.03 -1.78
C THR A 112 -0.68 -6.44 -2.30
N SER A 113 0.22 -7.18 -1.66
CA SER A 113 0.61 -8.54 -2.07
C SER A 113 0.72 -9.52 -0.89
N ASP A 114 0.82 -10.82 -1.17
CA ASP A 114 1.00 -11.88 -0.18
C ASP A 114 2.46 -12.03 0.30
N HIS A 115 3.39 -11.37 -0.37
CA HIS A 115 4.82 -11.35 -0.03
C HIS A 115 5.51 -10.08 -0.57
N GLU A 116 6.73 -9.82 -0.13
CA GLU A 116 7.60 -8.80 -0.72
C GLU A 116 7.97 -9.20 -2.14
N LEU A 117 7.51 -8.44 -3.13
CA LEU A 117 7.71 -8.77 -4.54
C LEU A 117 9.16 -8.54 -4.98
N SER A 118 9.64 -9.44 -5.84
CA SER A 118 10.90 -9.27 -6.57
C SER A 118 10.80 -8.20 -7.68
N LEU A 119 11.94 -7.83 -8.26
CA LEU A 119 11.98 -6.92 -9.40
C LEU A 119 11.22 -7.51 -10.61
N GLU A 120 11.38 -8.81 -10.84
CA GLU A 120 10.75 -9.54 -11.93
C GLU A 120 9.22 -9.54 -11.82
N GLU A 121 8.70 -9.56 -10.59
CA GLU A 121 7.27 -9.55 -10.30
C GLU A 121 6.69 -8.12 -10.35
N VAL A 122 7.41 -7.13 -9.83
CA VAL A 122 6.90 -5.75 -9.74
C VAL A 122 7.03 -4.96 -11.04
N LEU A 123 8.07 -5.21 -11.85
CA LEU A 123 8.35 -4.42 -13.06
C LEU A 123 7.22 -4.49 -14.10
N PRO A 124 6.62 -5.66 -14.42
CA PRO A 124 5.47 -5.74 -15.32
C PRO A 124 4.27 -4.94 -14.78
N LEU A 125 4.01 -5.00 -13.48
CA LEU A 125 2.93 -4.25 -12.82
C LEU A 125 3.15 -2.73 -12.95
N GLN A 126 4.38 -2.26 -12.72
CA GLN A 126 4.77 -0.86 -12.89
C GLN A 126 4.57 -0.39 -14.33
N CYS A 127 5.03 -1.17 -15.31
CA CYS A 127 4.86 -0.83 -16.74
C CYS A 127 3.39 -0.76 -17.14
N ALA A 128 2.56 -1.70 -16.66
CA ALA A 128 1.12 -1.69 -16.91
C ALA A 128 0.44 -0.47 -16.26
N ALA A 129 0.78 -0.15 -15.01
CA ALA A 129 0.23 0.99 -14.29
C ALA A 129 0.54 2.33 -14.99
N VAL A 130 1.76 2.50 -15.50
CA VAL A 130 2.15 3.69 -16.26
C VAL A 130 1.37 3.81 -17.58
N LYS A 131 1.08 2.69 -18.24
CA LYS A 131 0.34 2.68 -19.53
C LYS A 131 -1.14 3.07 -19.37
N LEU A 132 -1.71 2.87 -18.19
CA LEU A 132 -3.11 3.17 -17.88
C LEU A 132 -3.34 4.63 -17.42
N GLN A 133 -2.28 5.45 -17.32
CA GLN A 133 -2.36 6.90 -17.07
C GLN A 133 -2.57 7.66 -18.37
#